data_AF-A0A3B9FJD8-F1
#
_entry.id   AF-A0A3B9FJD8-F1
#
_cell.length_a   1.000
_cell.length_b   1.000
_cell.length_c   1.000
_cell.angle_alpha   90.00
_cell.angle_beta   90.00
_cell.angle_gamma   90.00
#
_symmetry.space_group_name_H-M   'P 1'
#
loop_
_entity.id
_entity.type
_entity.pdbx_description
1 polymer ?
#
loop_
_entity_poly.entity_id
_entity_poly.type
_entity_poly.pdbx_seq_one_letter_code
_entity_poly.pdbx_strand_id
1 'polypeptide(L)'
;MKTITLGLFLLFTLFARAWGCPPTKVPEAAPEAQVKEDGNKEITHSAPSPIEKKHPFSLLVFGGGYSPSGNQVSLESNVKYLRRIRSAMGLGEAEMKTFFADGMDKGRDLQFFDPSFRIPEVNQIMAELLGSTRGIANQYRTNKLAPDDKSSIAAIDKWIASRKRIGGDQTNLVYFTGHGGKGDKKTPQNTSAYLWDNARLKVSDFVKKIDQLPKEQASVFVMVQCYSGGFANVIFKEGDPKKGLSDHPRAGFFATVHDRVAAGCTP
;
A
#
# COMPACT_ATOMS: atom_id res chain seq x y z
N MET A 1 59.50 10.59 10.00
CA MET A 1 59.56 12.00 9.54
C MET A 1 58.14 12.54 9.55
N LYS A 2 57.82 13.44 10.50
CA LYS A 2 57.29 14.81 10.28
C LYS A 2 56.03 14.84 9.38
N THR A 3 54.85 15.33 9.79
CA THR A 3 54.51 16.39 10.75
C THR A 3 53.00 16.41 10.96
N ILE A 4 52.56 16.70 12.19
CA ILE A 4 51.18 17.04 12.56
C ILE A 4 50.97 18.53 12.22
N THR A 5 49.86 18.87 11.56
CA THR A 5 49.47 20.27 11.32
C THR A 5 48.09 20.52 11.91
N LEU A 6 48.07 21.41 12.91
CA LEU A 6 46.92 21.96 13.60
C LEU A 6 46.35 23.12 12.76
N GLY A 7 45.05 23.10 12.45
CA GLY A 7 44.38 24.10 11.61
C GLY A 7 43.21 24.77 12.32
N LEU A 8 43.41 26.04 12.65
CA LEU A 8 42.63 27.00 13.42
C LEU A 8 41.16 27.22 12.94
N PHE A 9 40.23 27.29 13.90
CA PHE A 9 38.85 27.77 13.76
C PHE A 9 38.82 29.27 13.43
N LEU A 10 37.99 29.70 12.46
CA LEU A 10 37.61 31.11 12.28
C LEU A 10 36.09 31.26 12.28
N LEU A 11 35.59 31.95 13.29
CA LEU A 11 34.22 32.42 13.45
C LEU A 11 34.05 33.70 12.62
N PHE A 12 33.12 33.72 11.65
CA PHE A 12 32.71 34.95 10.97
C PHE A 12 31.37 35.42 11.53
N THR A 13 31.42 36.45 12.37
CA THR A 13 30.25 37.27 12.76
C THR A 13 30.24 38.54 11.92
N LEU A 14 29.18 38.76 11.14
CA LEU A 14 28.92 40.03 10.45
C LEU A 14 27.59 40.61 10.94
N PHE A 15 27.69 41.81 11.51
CA PHE A 15 26.58 42.62 12.02
C PHE A 15 26.09 43.61 10.95
N ALA A 16 24.75 43.70 10.86
CA ALA A 16 23.90 44.86 10.58
C ALA A 16 24.06 45.69 9.28
N ARG A 17 22.92 45.85 8.58
CA ARG A 17 22.26 47.17 8.45
C ARG A 17 20.80 47.03 8.02
N ALA A 18 19.90 47.54 8.85
CA ALA A 18 18.51 47.80 8.52
C ALA A 18 18.42 49.09 7.68
N TRP A 19 17.62 49.07 6.62
CA TRP A 19 17.17 50.25 5.90
C TRP A 19 15.65 50.37 6.03
N GLY A 20 15.21 51.50 6.59
CA GLY A 20 13.82 51.88 6.74
C GLY A 20 13.20 52.50 5.48
N CYS A 21 11.87 52.49 5.47
CA CYS A 21 10.93 52.86 4.40
C CYS A 21 10.96 54.34 3.95
N PRO A 22 10.30 54.63 2.82
CA PRO A 22 9.41 55.77 2.66
C PRO A 22 7.91 55.35 2.71
N PRO A 23 7.01 56.23 3.21
CA PRO A 23 5.61 55.92 3.50
C PRO A 23 4.70 55.95 2.25
N THR A 24 3.78 55.00 2.15
CA THR A 24 2.68 55.00 1.18
C THR A 24 1.50 55.83 1.71
N LYS A 25 1.08 56.80 0.90
CA LYS A 25 -0.06 57.69 1.15
C LYS A 25 -1.38 56.91 1.19
N VAL A 26 -2.22 57.23 2.17
CA VAL A 26 -3.61 56.77 2.31
C VAL A 26 -4.49 57.57 1.34
N PRO A 27 -5.31 56.94 0.49
CA PRO A 27 -6.34 57.64 -0.27
C PRO A 27 -7.55 57.97 0.60
N GLU A 28 -8.02 59.20 0.41
CA GLU A 28 -9.14 59.89 1.05
C GLU A 28 -10.50 59.25 0.73
N ALA A 29 -11.44 59.35 1.68
CA ALA A 29 -12.76 58.74 1.63
C ALA A 29 -13.66 59.31 0.52
N ALA A 30 -14.37 58.43 -0.19
CA ALA A 30 -15.45 58.78 -1.12
C ALA A 30 -16.82 58.74 -0.40
N PRO A 31 -17.83 59.50 -0.87
CA PRO A 31 -19.01 59.86 -0.08
C PRO A 31 -20.07 58.75 0.00
N GLU A 32 -20.84 58.78 1.08
CA GLU A 32 -21.97 57.90 1.38
C GLU A 32 -23.01 57.90 0.26
N ALA A 33 -23.22 56.74 -0.36
CA ALA A 33 -24.37 56.49 -1.22
C ALA A 33 -25.51 55.89 -0.38
N GLN A 34 -26.64 56.59 -0.33
CA GLN A 34 -27.86 56.10 0.31
C GLN A 34 -28.42 54.89 -0.45
N VAL A 35 -28.47 53.75 0.22
CA VAL A 35 -29.14 52.54 -0.25
C VAL A 35 -30.63 52.64 0.11
N LYS A 36 -31.49 52.55 -0.91
CA LYS A 36 -32.93 52.37 -0.74
C LYS A 36 -33.20 50.97 -0.19
N GLU A 37 -33.92 50.89 0.92
CA GLU A 37 -34.51 49.64 1.40
C GLU A 37 -35.49 49.08 0.37
N ASP A 38 -35.25 47.86 -0.08
CA ASP A 38 -36.28 47.08 -0.78
C ASP A 38 -36.23 45.62 -0.30
N GLY A 39 -37.33 45.20 0.32
CA GLY A 39 -37.85 43.85 0.26
C GLY A 39 -37.01 42.72 0.86
N ASN A 40 -37.26 42.45 2.13
CA ASN A 40 -36.94 41.24 2.87
C ASN A 40 -37.13 39.94 2.04
N LYS A 41 -36.02 39.32 1.61
CA LYS A 41 -35.95 37.87 1.31
C LYS A 41 -34.80 37.29 2.10
N GLU A 42 -35.16 36.54 3.11
CA GLU A 42 -34.25 35.77 3.95
C GLU A 42 -33.55 34.72 3.07
N ILE A 43 -32.37 35.08 2.56
CA ILE A 43 -31.45 34.14 1.94
C ILE A 43 -30.80 33.38 3.10
N THR A 44 -31.34 32.22 3.43
CA THR A 44 -30.65 31.26 4.29
C THR A 44 -29.37 30.83 3.58
N HIS A 45 -28.26 31.50 3.87
CA HIS A 45 -26.93 30.99 3.58
C HIS A 45 -26.73 29.74 4.43
N SER A 46 -27.05 28.58 3.88
CA SER A 46 -26.56 27.32 4.43
C SER A 46 -25.04 27.41 4.45
N ALA A 47 -24.47 27.48 5.65
CA ALA A 47 -23.02 27.41 5.83
C ALA A 47 -22.50 26.19 5.04
N PRO A 48 -21.40 26.32 4.28
CA PRO A 48 -20.80 25.15 3.65
C PRO A 48 -20.53 24.11 4.73
N SER A 49 -21.01 22.88 4.53
CA SER A 49 -20.70 21.78 5.43
C SER A 49 -19.20 21.78 5.70
N PRO A 50 -18.73 21.55 6.94
CA PRO A 50 -17.30 21.45 7.19
C PRO A 50 -16.70 20.48 6.17
N ILE A 51 -15.71 20.94 5.39
CA ILE A 51 -14.95 20.06 4.52
C ILE A 51 -14.30 19.05 5.45
N GLU A 52 -14.89 17.87 5.54
CA GLU A 52 -14.41 16.80 6.40
C GLU A 52 -12.98 16.48 5.94
N LYS A 53 -12.00 16.88 6.76
CA LYS A 53 -10.59 16.75 6.41
C LYS A 53 -10.29 15.26 6.30
N LYS A 54 -10.16 14.78 5.07
CA LYS A 54 -9.81 13.38 4.81
C LYS A 54 -8.48 13.05 5.46
N HIS A 55 -8.39 11.86 6.05
CA HIS A 55 -7.15 11.36 6.62
C HIS A 55 -6.01 11.40 5.57
N PRO A 56 -4.77 11.77 5.92
CA PRO A 56 -3.69 11.92 4.92
C PRO A 56 -3.31 10.61 4.20
N PHE A 57 -3.72 9.46 4.73
CA PHE A 57 -3.49 8.14 4.14
C PHE A 57 -4.78 7.46 3.70
N SER A 58 -4.69 6.71 2.60
CA SER A 58 -5.64 5.69 2.17
C SER A 58 -4.93 4.36 2.06
N LEU A 59 -5.49 3.29 2.62
CA LEU A 59 -4.87 1.97 2.67
C LEU A 59 -5.48 1.05 1.61
N LEU A 60 -4.62 0.32 0.92
CA LEU A 60 -4.98 -0.87 0.17
C LEU A 60 -4.22 -2.06 0.76
N VAL A 61 -4.97 -3.03 1.29
CA VAL A 61 -4.45 -4.34 1.64
C VAL A 61 -4.88 -5.30 0.54
N PHE A 62 -3.95 -6.00 -0.09
CA PHE A 62 -4.29 -7.10 -0.97
C PHE A 62 -3.39 -8.31 -0.72
N GLY A 63 -3.89 -9.53 -0.94
CA GLY A 63 -3.12 -10.70 -0.54
C GLY A 63 -3.87 -12.01 -0.52
N GLY A 64 -3.34 -12.94 0.27
CA GLY A 64 -3.77 -14.33 0.32
C GLY A 64 -3.00 -15.22 -0.66
N GLY A 65 -3.47 -16.45 -0.77
CA GLY A 65 -2.92 -17.45 -1.66
C GLY A 65 -3.45 -17.39 -3.09
N TYR A 66 -2.86 -18.19 -3.96
CA TYR A 66 -3.30 -18.35 -5.35
C TYR A 66 -4.43 -19.37 -5.54
N SER A 67 -4.68 -20.18 -4.51
CA SER A 67 -5.67 -21.25 -4.44
C SER A 67 -5.88 -21.63 -2.96
N PRO A 68 -6.87 -22.48 -2.63
CA PRO A 68 -7.03 -22.98 -1.26
C PRO A 68 -5.74 -23.56 -0.67
N SER A 69 -5.02 -24.37 -1.46
CA SER A 69 -3.79 -25.04 -1.00
C SER A 69 -2.59 -24.11 -0.86
N GLY A 70 -2.67 -22.91 -1.43
CA GLY A 70 -1.65 -21.87 -1.34
C GLY A 70 -2.05 -20.69 -0.46
N ASN A 71 -3.16 -20.75 0.28
CA ASN A 71 -3.64 -19.64 1.10
C ASN A 71 -3.63 -20.01 2.58
N GLN A 72 -2.47 -19.88 3.22
CA GLN A 72 -2.31 -20.35 4.60
C GLN A 72 -2.87 -19.34 5.62
N VAL A 73 -3.28 -19.84 6.78
CA VAL A 73 -3.77 -19.04 7.92
C VAL A 73 -2.81 -17.94 8.38
N SER A 74 -1.51 -18.10 8.14
CA SER A 74 -0.50 -17.07 8.41
C SER A 74 -0.71 -15.80 7.56
N LEU A 75 -1.12 -15.94 6.29
CA LEU A 75 -1.43 -14.81 5.41
C LEU A 75 -2.65 -14.04 5.91
N GLU A 76 -3.70 -14.75 6.35
CA GLU A 76 -4.88 -14.14 6.98
C GLU A 76 -4.50 -13.42 8.30
N SER A 77 -3.60 -14.03 9.07
CA SER A 77 -3.13 -13.50 10.36
C SER A 77 -2.34 -12.20 10.20
N ASN A 78 -1.57 -12.04 9.12
CA ASN A 78 -0.87 -10.80 8.80
C ASN A 78 -1.86 -9.63 8.61
N VAL A 79 -2.95 -9.86 7.89
CA VAL A 79 -4.00 -8.84 7.69
C VAL A 79 -4.68 -8.51 9.02
N LYS A 80 -5.02 -9.51 9.83
CA LYS A 80 -5.59 -9.30 11.18
C LYS A 80 -4.65 -8.50 12.08
N TYR A 81 -3.35 -8.80 12.03
CA TYR A 81 -2.35 -8.08 12.79
C TYR A 81 -2.30 -6.60 12.38
N LEU A 82 -2.22 -6.31 11.08
CA LEU A 82 -2.25 -4.93 10.57
C LEU A 82 -3.49 -4.17 11.05
N ARG A 83 -4.67 -4.78 10.97
CA ARG A 83 -5.93 -4.19 11.47
C ARG A 83 -5.85 -3.86 12.96
N ARG A 84 -5.29 -4.76 13.77
CA ARG A 84 -5.14 -4.58 15.22
C ARG A 84 -4.21 -3.42 15.58
N ILE A 85 -3.11 -3.24 14.85
CA ILE A 85 -2.11 -2.21 15.18
C ILE A 85 -2.36 -0.87 14.46
N ARG A 86 -3.35 -0.80 13.57
CA ARG A 86 -3.60 0.37 12.70
C ARG A 86 -3.75 1.67 13.49
N SER A 87 -4.55 1.67 14.55
CA SER A 87 -4.76 2.86 15.38
C SER A 87 -3.50 3.31 16.12
N ALA A 88 -2.68 2.36 16.60
CA ALA A 88 -1.41 2.67 17.25
C ALA A 88 -0.38 3.29 16.28
N MET A 89 -0.51 3.03 14.98
CA MET A 89 0.29 3.67 13.92
C MET A 89 -0.30 5.02 13.45
N GLY A 90 -1.37 5.52 14.08
CA GLY A 90 -2.05 6.74 13.64
C GLY A 90 -2.86 6.57 12.35
N LEU A 91 -3.21 5.34 11.97
CA LEU A 91 -3.99 5.03 10.76
C LEU A 91 -5.44 4.62 11.09
N GLY A 92 -5.89 4.81 12.33
CA GLY A 92 -7.18 4.35 12.84
C GLY A 92 -8.36 4.80 11.98
N GLU A 93 -8.37 6.08 11.60
CA GLU A 93 -9.41 6.73 10.79
C GLU A 93 -9.13 6.69 9.27
N ALA A 94 -8.02 6.07 8.86
CA ALA A 94 -7.69 5.95 7.44
C ALA A 94 -8.64 4.95 6.77
N GLU A 95 -9.21 5.33 5.61
CA GLU A 95 -9.94 4.39 4.77
C GLU A 95 -9.04 3.21 4.41
N MET A 96 -9.56 1.99 4.50
CA MET A 96 -8.82 0.78 4.18
C MET A 96 -9.68 -0.16 3.35
N LYS A 97 -9.19 -0.51 2.16
CA LYS A 97 -9.74 -1.58 1.32
C LYS A 97 -8.95 -2.86 1.50
N THR A 98 -9.64 -3.99 1.62
CA THR A 98 -9.05 -5.32 1.76
C THR A 98 -9.45 -6.22 0.60
N PHE A 99 -8.52 -6.64 -0.25
CA PHE A 99 -8.73 -7.63 -1.31
C PHE A 99 -8.00 -8.93 -0.97
N PHE A 100 -8.71 -10.00 -0.62
CA PHE A 100 -8.07 -11.18 -0.06
C PHE A 100 -8.65 -12.46 -0.65
N ALA A 101 -7.78 -13.36 -1.12
CA ALA A 101 -8.15 -14.68 -1.65
C ALA A 101 -9.38 -14.63 -2.58
N ASP A 102 -10.39 -15.49 -2.37
CA ASP A 102 -11.64 -15.53 -3.13
C ASP A 102 -12.64 -14.43 -2.73
N GLY A 103 -12.28 -13.55 -1.81
CA GLY A 103 -13.14 -12.48 -1.32
C GLY A 103 -14.18 -13.00 -0.32
N MET A 104 -15.45 -12.82 -0.66
CA MET A 104 -16.61 -13.20 0.16
C MET A 104 -17.28 -14.50 -0.34
N ASP A 105 -16.63 -15.24 -1.24
CA ASP A 105 -17.15 -16.54 -1.66
C ASP A 105 -17.20 -17.50 -0.46
N LYS A 106 -18.20 -18.40 -0.46
CA LYS A 106 -18.41 -19.38 0.62
C LYS A 106 -17.47 -20.58 0.52
N GLY A 107 -16.58 -20.57 -0.47
CA GLY A 107 -15.56 -21.56 -0.68
C GLY A 107 -14.64 -21.73 0.53
N ARG A 108 -14.00 -22.89 0.61
CA ARG A 108 -12.93 -23.13 1.59
C ARG A 108 -11.63 -22.64 0.97
N ASP A 109 -11.36 -21.36 1.12
CA ASP A 109 -10.24 -20.67 0.51
C ASP A 109 -8.97 -20.70 1.35
N LEU A 110 -9.04 -21.04 2.64
CA LEU A 110 -7.93 -20.91 3.57
C LEU A 110 -7.48 -22.26 4.13
N GLN A 111 -6.21 -22.57 3.97
CA GLN A 111 -5.52 -23.74 4.53
C GLN A 111 -5.03 -23.47 5.96
N PHE A 112 -5.23 -24.43 6.84
CA PHE A 112 -4.71 -24.40 8.21
C PHE A 112 -4.39 -25.81 8.72
N PHE A 113 -3.57 -25.86 9.78
CA PHE A 113 -3.34 -27.07 10.54
C PHE A 113 -4.21 -27.07 11.80
N ASP A 114 -4.93 -28.16 12.04
CA ASP A 114 -5.70 -28.39 13.26
C ASP A 114 -4.97 -29.45 14.10
N PRO A 115 -4.37 -29.09 15.25
CA PRO A 115 -3.68 -30.03 16.12
C PRO A 115 -4.58 -31.15 16.67
N SER A 116 -5.90 -30.94 16.70
CA SER A 116 -6.88 -31.94 17.15
C SER A 116 -7.33 -32.89 16.06
N PHE A 117 -7.11 -32.54 14.78
CA PHE A 117 -7.48 -33.38 13.66
C PHE A 117 -6.59 -34.63 13.60
N ARG A 118 -7.23 -35.81 13.56
CA ARG A 118 -6.57 -37.09 13.35
C ARG A 118 -6.86 -37.57 11.94
N ILE A 119 -5.81 -37.82 11.16
CA ILE A 119 -5.95 -38.38 9.82
C ILE A 119 -6.53 -39.80 9.95
N PRO A 120 -7.64 -40.13 9.27
CA PRO A 120 -8.17 -41.49 9.27
C PRO A 120 -7.12 -42.52 8.81
N GLU A 121 -7.06 -43.67 9.46
CA GLU A 121 -6.05 -44.71 9.19
C GLU A 121 -5.99 -45.13 7.72
N VAL A 122 -7.17 -45.32 7.10
CA VAL A 122 -7.27 -45.64 5.65
C VAL A 122 -6.57 -44.57 4.80
N ASN A 123 -6.70 -43.29 5.14
CA ASN A 123 -6.05 -42.22 4.40
C ASN A 123 -4.53 -42.24 4.58
N GLN A 124 -4.03 -42.66 5.76
CA GLN A 124 -2.60 -42.81 6.01
C GLN A 124 -2.01 -43.94 5.16
N ILE A 125 -2.65 -45.12 5.18
CA ILE A 125 -2.24 -46.28 4.38
C ILE A 125 -2.25 -45.94 2.88
N MET A 126 -3.31 -45.28 2.40
CA MET A 126 -3.39 -44.86 1.01
C MET A 126 -2.31 -43.84 0.65
N ALA A 127 -2.02 -42.89 1.54
CA ALA A 127 -0.97 -41.90 1.32
C ALA A 127 0.43 -42.53 1.24
N GLU A 128 0.71 -43.54 2.05
CA GLU A 128 1.94 -44.32 2.01
C GLU A 128 2.04 -45.14 0.72
N LEU A 129 0.97 -45.84 0.33
CA LEU A 129 0.92 -46.63 -0.90
C LEU A 129 1.12 -45.75 -2.15
N LEU A 130 0.54 -44.55 -2.16
CA LEU A 130 0.67 -43.57 -3.25
C LEU A 130 1.97 -42.74 -3.15
N GLY A 131 2.79 -42.95 -2.12
CA GLY A 131 4.12 -42.35 -1.98
C GLY A 131 4.17 -40.89 -1.53
N SER A 132 3.10 -40.34 -0.95
CA SER A 132 3.11 -38.96 -0.42
C SER A 132 2.12 -38.74 0.71
N THR A 133 2.64 -38.41 1.90
CA THR A 133 1.87 -37.94 3.06
C THR A 133 1.75 -36.41 3.12
N ARG A 134 2.30 -35.69 2.14
CA ARG A 134 2.31 -34.22 2.16
C ARG A 134 0.89 -33.67 2.10
N GLY A 135 0.52 -32.91 3.13
CA GLY A 135 -0.75 -32.17 3.19
C GLY A 135 -1.97 -33.00 3.54
N ILE A 136 -1.84 -34.28 3.89
CA ILE A 136 -2.98 -35.14 4.29
C ILE A 136 -3.64 -34.68 5.60
N ALA A 137 -2.92 -33.90 6.41
CA ALA A 137 -3.43 -33.26 7.62
C ALA A 137 -4.07 -31.89 7.36
N ASN A 138 -3.89 -31.30 6.16
CA ASN A 138 -4.32 -29.94 5.89
C ASN A 138 -5.84 -29.83 5.94
N GLN A 139 -6.32 -28.90 6.75
CA GLN A 139 -7.73 -28.54 6.83
C GLN A 139 -7.99 -27.25 6.07
N TYR A 140 -9.24 -27.05 5.67
CA TYR A 140 -9.65 -25.87 4.92
C TYR A 140 -10.92 -25.26 5.49
N ARG A 141 -10.96 -23.93 5.55
CA ARG A 141 -12.13 -23.13 5.93
C ARG A 141 -12.20 -21.89 5.07
N THR A 142 -13.32 -21.16 5.15
CA THR A 142 -13.38 -19.81 4.60
C THR A 142 -12.57 -18.82 5.45
N ASN A 143 -12.03 -17.78 4.81
CA ASN A 143 -11.40 -16.65 5.48
C ASN A 143 -12.41 -15.90 6.37
N LYS A 144 -11.90 -15.20 7.38
CA LYS A 144 -12.69 -14.46 8.38
C LYS A 144 -12.36 -12.97 8.33
N LEU A 145 -11.97 -12.45 7.17
CA LEU A 145 -11.54 -11.06 7.02
C LEU A 145 -12.67 -10.11 6.59
N ALA A 146 -13.79 -10.64 6.10
CA ALA A 146 -14.81 -9.83 5.43
C ALA A 146 -14.18 -8.85 4.40
N PRO A 147 -13.44 -9.36 3.40
CA PRO A 147 -12.76 -8.52 2.42
C PRO A 147 -13.75 -7.75 1.53
N ASP A 148 -13.34 -6.58 1.05
CA ASP A 148 -14.10 -5.73 0.14
C ASP A 148 -14.24 -6.33 -1.28
N ASP A 149 -13.25 -7.12 -1.73
CA ASP A 149 -13.27 -7.81 -3.02
C ASP A 149 -12.29 -9.01 -2.96
N LYS A 150 -12.29 -9.84 -4.01
CA LYS A 150 -11.28 -10.89 -4.19
C LYS A 150 -9.92 -10.30 -4.55
N SER A 151 -8.84 -10.97 -4.17
CA SER A 151 -7.48 -10.58 -4.53
C SER A 151 -7.23 -10.83 -6.01
N SER A 152 -7.49 -9.82 -6.84
CA SER A 152 -7.46 -9.95 -8.30
C SER A 152 -7.00 -8.68 -9.00
N ILE A 153 -6.55 -8.83 -10.24
CA ILE A 153 -6.18 -7.70 -11.11
C ILE A 153 -7.35 -6.74 -11.30
N ALA A 154 -8.56 -7.27 -11.50
CA ALA A 154 -9.76 -6.46 -11.67
C ALA A 154 -10.09 -5.61 -10.43
N ALA A 155 -9.93 -6.16 -9.23
CA ALA A 155 -10.12 -5.40 -7.99
C ALA A 155 -9.10 -4.27 -7.84
N ILE A 156 -7.84 -4.52 -8.19
CA ILE A 156 -6.78 -3.50 -8.22
C ILE A 156 -7.09 -2.40 -9.23
N ASP A 157 -7.58 -2.75 -10.42
CA ASP A 157 -7.97 -1.78 -11.45
C ASP A 157 -9.15 -0.91 -11.01
N LYS A 158 -10.17 -1.49 -10.36
CA LYS A 158 -11.28 -0.75 -9.76
C LYS A 158 -10.78 0.22 -8.68
N TRP A 159 -9.83 -0.21 -7.84
CA TRP A 159 -9.24 0.65 -6.81
C TRP A 159 -8.47 1.82 -7.43
N ILE A 160 -7.62 1.58 -8.44
CA ILE A 160 -6.92 2.66 -9.14
C ILE A 160 -7.92 3.66 -9.75
N ALA A 161 -8.97 3.15 -10.41
CA ALA A 161 -10.01 3.99 -10.97
C ALA A 161 -10.72 4.83 -9.90
N SER A 162 -10.97 4.28 -8.71
CA SER A 162 -11.57 5.06 -7.61
C SER A 162 -10.62 6.14 -7.10
N ARG A 163 -9.32 5.85 -6.91
CA ARG A 163 -8.31 6.83 -6.48
C ARG A 163 -8.18 7.99 -7.46
N LYS A 164 -8.24 7.72 -8.77
CA LYS A 164 -8.27 8.75 -9.81
C LYS A 164 -9.49 9.66 -9.71
N ARG A 165 -10.68 9.10 -9.49
CA ARG A 165 -11.92 9.89 -9.35
C ARG A 165 -11.95 10.72 -8.07
N ILE A 166 -11.43 10.17 -6.97
CA ILE A 166 -11.37 10.88 -5.68
C ILE A 166 -10.39 12.06 -5.75
N GLY A 167 -9.26 11.91 -6.47
CA GLY A 167 -8.25 12.95 -6.59
C GLY A 167 -7.56 13.28 -5.26
N GLY A 168 -6.99 14.48 -5.17
CA GLY A 168 -6.28 14.96 -3.97
C GLY A 168 -4.88 14.35 -3.80
N ASP A 169 -4.28 14.62 -2.64
CA ASP A 169 -2.87 14.35 -2.30
C ASP A 169 -2.70 13.25 -1.23
N GLN A 170 -3.77 12.55 -0.86
CA GLN A 170 -3.69 11.44 0.10
C GLN A 170 -2.65 10.40 -0.36
N THR A 171 -1.78 10.00 0.57
CA THR A 171 -0.78 8.96 0.33
C THR A 171 -1.43 7.59 0.35
N ASN A 172 -1.19 6.79 -0.70
CA ASN A 172 -1.64 5.41 -0.78
C ASN A 172 -0.66 4.50 -0.03
N LEU A 173 -1.07 3.92 1.10
CA LEU A 173 -0.30 2.87 1.77
C LEU A 173 -0.78 1.51 1.26
N VAL A 174 0.06 0.84 0.49
CA VAL A 174 -0.25 -0.41 -0.19
C VAL A 174 0.47 -1.55 0.52
N TYR A 175 -0.28 -2.43 1.18
CA TYR A 175 0.23 -3.59 1.90
C TYR A 175 -0.10 -4.87 1.14
N PHE A 176 0.91 -5.65 0.77
CA PHE A 176 0.76 -6.97 0.19
C PHE A 176 1.26 -8.07 1.13
N THR A 177 0.45 -9.12 1.28
CA THR A 177 0.87 -10.34 1.97
C THR A 177 0.41 -11.58 1.20
N GLY A 178 1.34 -12.43 0.79
CA GLY A 178 1.01 -13.58 -0.03
C GLY A 178 2.24 -14.30 -0.55
N HIS A 179 2.04 -15.10 -1.60
CA HIS A 179 3.14 -15.75 -2.29
C HIS A 179 3.73 -14.86 -3.38
N GLY A 180 4.96 -15.18 -3.77
CA GLY A 180 5.66 -14.49 -4.84
C GLY A 180 6.47 -15.45 -5.71
N GLY A 181 6.63 -15.07 -6.98
CA GLY A 181 7.36 -15.83 -7.98
C GLY A 181 8.60 -15.08 -8.45
N LYS A 182 9.70 -15.82 -8.63
CA LYS A 182 10.95 -15.31 -9.18
C LYS A 182 10.75 -14.80 -10.61
N GLY A 183 11.49 -13.76 -10.99
CA GLY A 183 11.57 -13.31 -12.38
C GLY A 183 12.26 -14.35 -13.27
N ASP A 184 12.03 -14.26 -14.58
CA ASP A 184 12.72 -15.12 -15.54
C ASP A 184 14.20 -14.72 -15.72
N LYS A 185 14.99 -15.54 -16.40
CA LYS A 185 16.43 -15.30 -16.59
C LYS A 185 16.73 -13.99 -17.35
N LYS A 186 15.83 -13.54 -18.23
CA LYS A 186 16.03 -12.34 -19.05
C LYS A 186 15.65 -11.07 -18.29
N THR A 187 14.67 -11.16 -17.40
CA THR A 187 14.12 -10.08 -16.59
C THR A 187 14.02 -10.49 -15.11
N PRO A 188 15.15 -10.75 -14.43
CA PRO A 188 15.15 -11.34 -13.09
C PRO A 188 14.46 -10.46 -12.03
N GLN A 189 14.43 -9.14 -12.23
CA GLN A 189 13.72 -8.21 -11.35
C GLN A 189 12.22 -8.13 -11.63
N ASN A 190 11.73 -8.66 -12.76
CA ASN A 190 10.29 -8.69 -13.08
C ASN A 190 9.58 -9.87 -12.37
N THR A 191 9.75 -9.89 -11.05
CA THR A 191 9.13 -10.84 -10.12
C THR A 191 7.61 -10.68 -10.10
N SER A 192 6.91 -11.56 -9.39
CA SER A 192 5.44 -11.52 -9.34
C SER A 192 4.90 -11.68 -7.93
N ALA A 193 3.81 -10.98 -7.66
CA ALA A 193 2.91 -11.26 -6.55
C ALA A 193 1.83 -12.23 -7.05
N TYR A 194 1.55 -13.28 -6.28
CA TYR A 194 0.52 -14.24 -6.61
C TYR A 194 -0.82 -13.77 -6.05
N LEU A 195 -1.83 -13.78 -6.91
CA LEU A 195 -3.20 -13.40 -6.62
C LEU A 195 -4.09 -14.64 -6.74
N TRP A 196 -5.35 -14.50 -6.34
CA TRP A 196 -6.31 -15.60 -6.40
C TRP A 196 -6.51 -16.11 -7.84
N ASP A 197 -7.04 -17.34 -7.98
CA ASP A 197 -7.22 -18.04 -9.26
C ASP A 197 -5.91 -18.21 -10.06
N ASN A 198 -4.77 -18.38 -9.39
CA ASN A 198 -3.44 -18.47 -10.00
C ASN A 198 -3.02 -17.24 -10.82
N ALA A 199 -3.72 -16.11 -10.66
CA ALA A 199 -3.32 -14.88 -11.32
C ALA A 199 -1.98 -14.38 -10.76
N ARG A 200 -1.22 -13.70 -11.61
CA ARG A 200 0.08 -13.13 -11.24
C ARG A 200 0.11 -11.66 -11.61
N LEU A 201 0.53 -10.84 -10.66
CA LEU A 201 0.82 -9.44 -10.87
C LEU A 201 2.34 -9.29 -10.96
N LYS A 202 2.87 -9.11 -12.17
CA LYS A 202 4.30 -8.85 -12.38
C LYS A 202 4.64 -7.40 -12.05
N VAL A 203 5.90 -7.12 -11.69
CA VAL A 203 6.39 -5.76 -11.41
C VAL A 203 6.08 -4.82 -12.59
N SER A 204 6.36 -5.23 -13.82
CA SER A 204 6.12 -4.41 -15.02
C SER A 204 4.64 -4.03 -15.18
N ASP A 205 3.74 -4.96 -14.89
CA ASP A 205 2.30 -4.73 -15.01
C ASP A 205 1.77 -3.90 -13.84
N PHE A 206 2.35 -4.09 -12.66
CA PHE A 206 2.03 -3.28 -11.50
C PHE A 206 2.44 -1.82 -11.70
N VAL A 207 3.66 -1.56 -12.20
CA VAL A 207 4.13 -0.20 -12.50
C VAL A 207 3.20 0.51 -13.48
N LYS A 208 2.84 -0.15 -14.60
CA LYS A 208 1.86 0.39 -15.57
C LYS A 208 0.51 0.74 -14.94
N LYS A 209 0.09 -0.01 -13.93
CA LYS A 209 -1.15 0.22 -13.19
C LYS A 209 -1.02 1.43 -12.27
N ILE A 210 -0.01 1.47 -11.42
CA ILE A 210 0.21 2.59 -10.47
C ILE A 210 0.65 3.89 -11.15
N ASP A 211 1.20 3.84 -12.37
CA ASP A 211 1.46 5.02 -13.20
C ASP A 211 0.17 5.76 -13.60
N GLN A 212 -0.99 5.13 -13.47
CA GLN A 212 -2.29 5.76 -13.76
C GLN A 212 -2.84 6.59 -12.59
N LEU A 213 -2.24 6.50 -11.41
CA LEU A 213 -2.62 7.34 -10.27
C LEU A 213 -2.26 8.82 -10.58
N PRO A 214 -2.97 9.79 -9.98
CA PRO A 214 -2.57 11.20 -10.03
C PRO A 214 -1.13 11.39 -9.54
N LYS A 215 -0.40 12.36 -10.09
CA LYS A 215 1.03 12.57 -9.80
C LYS A 215 1.27 13.04 -8.37
N GLU A 216 0.28 13.71 -7.79
CA GLU A 216 0.26 14.26 -6.44
C GLU A 216 0.00 13.17 -5.38
N GLN A 217 -0.53 12.01 -5.79
CA GLN A 217 -0.78 10.90 -4.87
C GLN A 217 0.47 10.05 -4.67
N ALA A 218 1.20 10.33 -3.59
CA ALA A 218 2.31 9.50 -3.16
C ALA A 218 1.87 8.05 -2.89
N SER A 219 2.77 7.08 -3.06
CA SER A 219 2.50 5.67 -2.75
C SER A 219 3.63 5.03 -1.94
N VAL A 220 3.28 4.39 -0.84
CA VAL A 220 4.18 3.62 0.02
C VAL A 220 3.80 2.16 -0.06
N PHE A 221 4.74 1.30 -0.46
CA PHE A 221 4.50 -0.13 -0.61
C PHE A 221 5.14 -0.93 0.52
N VAL A 222 4.40 -1.83 1.14
CA VAL A 222 4.93 -2.81 2.09
C VAL A 222 4.57 -4.19 1.57
N MET A 223 5.55 -4.94 1.08
CA MET A 223 5.29 -6.19 0.38
C MET A 223 6.01 -7.37 1.05
N VAL A 224 5.20 -8.31 1.55
CA VAL A 224 5.63 -9.48 2.32
C VAL A 224 5.39 -10.76 1.52
N GLN A 225 6.40 -11.14 0.72
CA GLN A 225 6.42 -12.36 -0.10
C GLN A 225 7.84 -12.71 -0.54
N CYS A 226 8.03 -13.93 -1.04
CA CYS A 226 9.26 -14.34 -1.72
C CYS A 226 9.55 -13.44 -2.93
N TYR A 227 10.82 -13.11 -3.16
CA TYR A 227 11.27 -12.31 -4.30
C TYR A 227 10.70 -10.87 -4.35
N SER A 228 10.12 -10.37 -3.24
CA SER A 228 9.50 -9.04 -3.18
C SER A 228 10.41 -7.90 -3.63
N GLY A 229 11.73 -8.06 -3.52
CA GLY A 229 12.70 -7.03 -3.89
C GLY A 229 12.68 -6.66 -5.38
N GLY A 230 12.09 -7.48 -6.25
CA GLY A 230 11.85 -7.04 -7.64
C GLY A 230 10.88 -5.85 -7.70
N PHE A 231 9.91 -5.78 -6.79
CA PHE A 231 9.00 -4.65 -6.67
C PHE A 231 9.68 -3.38 -6.14
N ALA A 232 10.92 -3.42 -5.66
CA ALA A 232 11.65 -2.19 -5.34
C ALA A 232 11.82 -1.27 -6.56
N ASN A 233 11.77 -1.84 -7.77
CA ASN A 233 11.85 -1.07 -8.99
C ASN A 233 10.62 -0.20 -9.28
N VAL A 234 9.54 -0.27 -8.50
CA VAL A 234 8.35 0.60 -8.68
C VAL A 234 8.67 2.09 -8.64
N ILE A 235 9.79 2.47 -8.01
CA ILE A 235 10.29 3.85 -7.93
C ILE A 235 10.85 4.37 -9.27
N PHE A 236 11.09 3.50 -10.25
CA PHE A 236 11.63 3.86 -11.56
C PHE A 236 10.56 3.87 -12.64
N LYS A 237 10.80 4.65 -13.70
CA LYS A 237 9.94 4.65 -14.89
C LYS A 237 9.88 3.25 -15.49
N GLU A 238 8.65 2.77 -15.70
CA GLU A 238 8.37 1.43 -16.23
C GLU A 238 8.98 0.26 -15.42
N GLY A 239 9.45 0.51 -14.19
CA GLY A 239 10.14 -0.49 -13.39
C GLY A 239 11.58 -0.77 -13.82
N ASP A 240 12.20 0.13 -14.58
CA ASP A 240 13.57 0.00 -15.08
C ASP A 240 14.49 1.08 -14.48
N PRO A 241 15.48 0.71 -13.63
CA PRO A 241 16.45 1.64 -13.07
C PRO A 241 17.21 2.47 -14.11
N LYS A 242 17.34 1.98 -15.35
CA LYS A 242 18.02 2.70 -16.45
C LYS A 242 17.19 3.86 -17.01
N LYS A 243 15.88 3.90 -16.75
CA LYS A 243 14.96 4.94 -17.24
C LYS A 243 14.77 6.10 -16.26
N GLY A 244 15.48 6.09 -15.12
CA GLY A 244 15.38 7.11 -14.09
C GLY A 244 14.15 6.96 -13.19
N LEU A 245 14.04 7.87 -12.21
CA LEU A 245 12.95 7.85 -11.22
C LEU A 245 11.59 8.13 -11.88
N SER A 246 10.55 7.48 -11.36
CA SER A 246 9.16 7.78 -11.69
C SER A 246 8.83 9.23 -11.33
N ASP A 247 7.95 9.88 -12.10
CA ASP A 247 7.46 11.21 -11.73
C ASP A 247 6.39 11.16 -10.62
N HIS A 248 5.99 9.96 -10.18
CA HIS A 248 5.15 9.76 -9.00
C HIS A 248 6.02 9.54 -7.75
N PRO A 249 5.74 10.22 -6.62
CA PRO A 249 6.44 9.94 -5.36
C PRO A 249 6.16 8.52 -4.87
N ARG A 250 7.20 7.69 -4.79
CA ARG A 250 7.09 6.27 -4.42
C ARG A 250 8.19 5.87 -3.45
N ALA A 251 7.82 5.08 -2.45
CA ALA A 251 8.75 4.44 -1.53
C ALA A 251 8.25 3.04 -1.18
N GLY A 252 9.10 2.17 -0.65
CA GLY A 252 8.63 0.87 -0.18
C GLY A 252 9.61 0.04 0.63
N PHE A 253 9.03 -0.93 1.34
CA PHE A 253 9.70 -1.93 2.16
C PHE A 253 9.35 -3.32 1.64
N PHE A 254 10.39 -4.12 1.38
CA PHE A 254 10.25 -5.43 0.73
C PHE A 254 10.95 -6.46 1.62
N ALA A 255 10.26 -7.55 1.93
CA ALA A 255 10.74 -8.56 2.88
C ALA A 255 12.09 -9.22 2.49
N THR A 256 12.42 -9.21 1.21
CA THR A 256 13.62 -9.85 0.65
C THR A 256 14.05 -9.19 -0.65
N VAL A 257 15.22 -9.57 -1.18
CA VAL A 257 15.72 -9.19 -2.52
C VAL A 257 15.06 -10.04 -3.64
N HIS A 258 15.20 -9.61 -4.89
CA HIS A 258 14.49 -10.18 -6.05
C HIS A 258 14.80 -11.66 -6.36
N ASP A 259 15.89 -12.21 -5.83
CA ASP A 259 16.39 -13.55 -6.10
C ASP A 259 16.32 -14.49 -4.89
N ARG A 260 15.72 -14.04 -3.77
CA ARG A 260 15.67 -14.77 -2.49
C ARG A 260 14.24 -15.02 -2.01
N VAL A 261 14.03 -16.21 -1.44
CA VAL A 261 12.79 -16.65 -0.77
C VAL A 261 12.65 -15.95 0.59
N ALA A 262 11.44 -15.55 0.96
CA ALA A 262 11.15 -15.00 2.27
C ALA A 262 10.85 -16.14 3.28
N ALA A 263 11.21 -15.96 4.54
CA ALA A 263 10.87 -16.91 5.60
C ALA A 263 9.49 -16.61 6.19
N GLY A 264 8.68 -17.65 6.37
CA GLY A 264 7.45 -17.57 7.18
C GLY A 264 7.74 -17.92 8.63
N CYS A 265 7.14 -17.20 9.57
CA CYS A 265 7.37 -17.36 11.02
C CYS A 265 6.26 -18.14 11.74
N THR A 266 5.29 -18.70 11.01
CA THR A 266 4.17 -19.45 11.57
C THR A 266 3.96 -20.70 10.71
N PRO A 267 4.41 -21.89 11.18
CA PRO A 267 4.25 -23.14 10.45
C PRO A 267 2.78 -23.56 10.32
#